data_AF-A0A1G2N4Q7-F1
#
_entry.id   AF-A0A1G2N4Q7-F1
#
_cell.length_a   1.000
_cell.length_b   1.000
_cell.length_c   1.000
_cell.angle_alpha   90.00
_cell.angle_beta   90.00
_cell.angle_gamma   90.00
#
_symmetry.space_group_name_H-M   'P 1'
#
loop_
_entity.id
_entity.type
_entity.pdbx_description
1 polymer ?
#
loop_
_entity_poly.entity_id
_entity_poly.type
_entity_poly.pdbx_seq_one_letter_code
_entity_poly.pdbx_strand_id
1 'polypeptide(L)'
;MPRMTVARGGRRGKTAGRGGKGQSARAGNKRRPEWRDIIKRLPKLRGRGKNINMPINLKPATVNIFSLQKSFLVNDNVSPAILVQKGLVTTRSGRVPDIKILGDGEIDKALNVSGCQVSAGARKKLEKAGGTVTAIPVMEIIRKSDPNNQKSIKLVSPKKTVEKSKTK
;
A
#
# COMPACT_ATOMS: atom_id res chain seq x y z
N MET A 1 -28.38 -20.61 4.70
CA MET A 1 -28.40 -22.01 4.23
C MET A 1 -28.82 -22.92 5.37
N PRO A 2 -29.68 -23.93 5.14
CA PRO A 2 -30.12 -24.86 6.19
C PRO A 2 -28.96 -25.72 6.72
N ARG A 3 -28.94 -25.96 8.04
CA ARG A 3 -27.91 -26.77 8.72
C ARG A 3 -28.15 -28.25 8.42
N MET A 4 -27.11 -28.95 7.96
CA MET A 4 -27.23 -30.36 7.60
C MET A 4 -27.30 -31.26 8.84
N THR A 5 -28.43 -31.91 9.05
CA THR A 5 -28.63 -32.96 10.07
C THR A 5 -28.04 -34.28 9.57
N VAL A 6 -27.22 -34.94 10.39
CA VAL A 6 -26.56 -36.22 10.06
C VAL A 6 -27.07 -37.35 10.98
N ALA A 7 -26.94 -38.62 10.54
CA ALA A 7 -27.28 -39.81 11.33
C ALA A 7 -28.75 -39.98 11.77
N ARG A 8 -29.71 -39.45 11.01
CA ARG A 8 -31.17 -39.63 11.22
C ARG A 8 -31.87 -40.39 10.08
N GLY A 9 -31.17 -41.30 9.40
CA GLY A 9 -31.75 -42.10 8.31
C GLY A 9 -31.78 -41.45 6.92
N GLY A 10 -31.16 -40.28 6.74
CA GLY A 10 -30.97 -39.59 5.45
C GLY A 10 -29.50 -39.43 5.03
N ARG A 11 -29.13 -38.30 4.40
CA ARG A 11 -27.74 -37.97 4.01
C ARG A 11 -26.76 -38.21 5.18
N ARG A 12 -25.65 -38.91 4.92
CA ARG A 12 -24.63 -39.35 5.91
C ARG A 12 -25.24 -40.19 7.05
N GLY A 13 -25.84 -41.33 6.72
CA GLY A 13 -26.54 -42.28 7.63
C GLY A 13 -25.74 -42.83 8.82
N LYS A 14 -25.54 -44.15 8.91
CA LYS A 14 -24.99 -44.84 10.11
C LYS A 14 -23.65 -44.26 10.62
N THR A 15 -22.77 -43.81 9.72
CA THR A 15 -21.42 -43.36 10.06
C THR A 15 -21.25 -41.85 10.10
N ALA A 16 -22.33 -41.07 9.88
CA ALA A 16 -22.26 -39.61 9.75
C ALA A 16 -21.20 -39.11 8.73
N GLY A 17 -20.78 -39.96 7.78
CA GLY A 17 -19.72 -39.65 6.81
C GLY A 17 -18.29 -39.70 7.38
N ARG A 18 -18.10 -40.25 8.59
CA ARG A 18 -16.79 -40.39 9.24
C ARG A 18 -16.07 -41.71 8.94
N GLY A 19 -16.73 -42.61 8.21
CA GLY A 19 -16.22 -43.96 7.94
C GLY A 19 -16.42 -44.92 9.11
N GLY A 20 -15.62 -45.99 9.15
CA GLY A 20 -15.71 -47.06 10.15
C GLY A 20 -15.00 -46.73 11.47
N LYS A 21 -14.24 -47.69 11.98
CA LYS A 21 -13.45 -47.53 13.22
C LYS A 21 -12.16 -46.75 12.93
N GLY A 22 -11.62 -46.08 13.94
CA GLY A 22 -10.31 -45.42 13.84
C GLY A 22 -10.26 -44.11 14.60
N GLN A 23 -9.08 -43.49 14.61
CA GLN A 23 -8.86 -42.22 15.31
C GLN A 23 -9.78 -41.11 14.77
N SER A 24 -9.96 -41.01 13.44
CA SER A 24 -10.81 -40.02 12.78
C SER A 24 -12.31 -40.12 13.11
N ALA A 25 -12.78 -41.32 13.48
CA ALA A 25 -14.18 -41.57 13.77
C ALA A 25 -14.56 -41.36 15.24
N ARG A 26 -13.57 -41.35 16.16
CA ARG A 26 -13.79 -41.19 17.60
C ARG A 26 -14.00 -39.73 17.98
N ALA A 27 -14.86 -39.50 18.99
CA ALA A 27 -15.07 -38.18 19.55
C ALA A 27 -13.77 -37.64 20.18
N GLY A 28 -13.56 -36.32 20.10
CA GLY A 28 -12.41 -35.65 20.71
C GLY A 28 -11.07 -35.79 19.97
N ASN A 29 -11.03 -36.45 18.80
CA ASN A 29 -9.79 -36.56 18.03
C ASN A 29 -9.31 -35.19 17.52
N LYS A 30 -8.07 -34.83 17.88
CA LYS A 30 -7.34 -33.67 17.35
C LYS A 30 -6.02 -34.16 16.76
N ARG A 31 -5.98 -34.41 15.44
CA ARG A 31 -4.73 -34.74 14.75
C ARG A 31 -3.81 -33.52 14.69
N ARG A 32 -2.53 -33.71 14.98
CA ARG A 32 -1.51 -32.65 14.81
C ARG A 32 -1.41 -32.33 13.31
N PRO A 33 -1.50 -31.06 12.88
CA PRO A 33 -1.33 -30.72 11.47
C PRO A 33 0.08 -31.06 10.98
N GLU A 34 0.19 -31.79 9.88
CA GLU A 34 1.46 -32.23 9.27
C GLU A 34 2.36 -31.05 8.91
N TRP A 35 1.77 -29.92 8.53
CA TRP A 35 2.45 -28.65 8.23
C TRP A 35 3.42 -28.16 9.31
N ARG A 36 3.24 -28.54 10.58
CA ARG A 36 4.16 -28.09 11.64
C ARG A 36 5.53 -28.78 11.58
N ASP A 37 5.68 -29.96 10.99
CA ASP A 37 7.01 -30.54 10.76
C ASP A 37 7.71 -29.84 9.59
N ILE A 38 6.95 -29.48 8.55
CA ILE A 38 7.44 -28.65 7.42
C ILE A 38 7.92 -27.29 7.93
N ILE A 39 7.13 -26.61 8.76
CA ILE A 39 7.48 -25.29 9.33
C ILE A 39 8.74 -25.36 10.21
N LYS A 40 8.96 -26.48 10.92
CA LYS A 40 10.17 -26.67 11.74
C LYS A 40 11.43 -26.90 10.91
N ARG A 41 11.29 -27.55 9.75
CA ARG A 41 12.42 -27.83 8.84
C ARG A 41 12.88 -26.58 8.10
N LEU A 42 11.98 -25.63 7.86
CA LEU A 42 12.32 -24.38 7.19
C LEU A 42 13.06 -23.42 8.16
N PRO A 43 14.13 -22.75 7.70
CA PRO A 43 14.78 -21.71 8.48
C PRO A 43 13.81 -20.55 8.72
N LYS A 44 13.99 -19.85 9.85
CA LYS A 44 13.21 -18.65 10.15
C LYS A 44 13.50 -17.55 9.12
N LEU A 45 12.48 -16.78 8.75
CA LEU A 45 12.65 -15.59 7.91
C LEU A 45 13.61 -14.59 8.55
N ARG A 46 14.35 -13.86 7.72
CA ARG A 46 15.24 -12.77 8.15
C ARG A 46 14.46 -11.75 8.99
N GLY A 47 15.08 -11.25 10.06
CA GLY A 47 14.47 -10.25 10.95
C GLY A 47 13.62 -10.81 12.10
N ARG A 48 13.42 -12.14 12.18
CA ARG A 48 12.72 -12.79 13.29
C ARG A 48 13.38 -12.47 14.64
N GLY A 49 12.63 -11.85 15.56
CA GLY A 49 13.05 -11.54 16.93
C GLY A 49 13.51 -10.10 17.18
N LYS A 50 13.80 -9.31 16.14
CA LYS A 50 14.15 -7.88 16.27
C LYS A 50 13.18 -6.98 15.51
N ASN A 51 13.08 -7.21 14.20
CA ASN A 51 12.23 -6.44 13.29
C ASN A 51 11.16 -7.37 12.69
N ILE A 52 10.34 -8.00 13.54
CA ILE A 52 9.26 -8.87 13.09
C ILE A 52 8.26 -8.04 12.29
N ASN A 53 8.24 -8.24 10.97
CA ASN A 53 7.21 -7.77 10.03
C ASN A 53 6.87 -6.27 10.08
N MET A 54 7.67 -5.44 10.74
CA MET A 54 7.46 -4.00 10.82
C MET A 54 8.27 -3.32 9.72
N PRO A 55 7.62 -2.67 8.75
CA PRO A 55 8.36 -1.88 7.77
C PRO A 55 8.93 -0.63 8.45
N ILE A 56 10.14 -0.24 8.06
CA ILE A 56 10.81 0.97 8.57
C ILE A 56 9.97 2.22 8.26
N ASN A 57 9.34 2.24 7.08
CA ASN A 57 8.47 3.33 6.63
C ASN A 57 7.11 2.78 6.21
N LEU A 58 6.06 3.57 6.44
CA LEU A 58 4.74 3.29 5.89
C LEU A 58 4.83 3.29 4.35
N LYS A 59 4.32 2.23 3.72
CA LYS A 59 4.29 2.14 2.27
C LYS A 59 3.19 3.06 1.74
N PRO A 60 3.50 4.02 0.84
CA PRO A 60 2.48 4.85 0.22
C PRO A 60 1.58 4.01 -0.69
N ALA A 61 0.35 4.48 -0.90
CA ALA A 61 -0.54 3.95 -1.93
C ALA A 61 0.03 4.28 -3.31
N THR A 62 0.11 3.30 -4.20
CA THR A 62 0.69 3.46 -5.53
C THR A 62 -0.40 3.67 -6.57
N VAL A 63 -0.24 4.69 -7.42
CA VAL A 63 -1.13 4.96 -8.56
C VAL A 63 -0.29 5.03 -9.84
N ASN A 64 -0.70 4.30 -10.87
CA ASN A 64 -0.01 4.30 -12.16
C ASN A 64 -0.56 5.39 -13.08
N ILE A 65 0.29 5.89 -13.97
CA ILE A 65 -0.10 6.88 -15.00
C ILE A 65 -1.25 6.38 -15.87
N PHE A 66 -1.27 5.09 -16.21
CA PHE A 66 -2.37 4.47 -16.96
C PHE A 66 -3.75 4.71 -16.32
N SER A 67 -3.84 4.64 -14.99
CA SER A 67 -5.08 4.91 -14.27
C SER A 67 -5.46 6.38 -14.35
N LEU A 68 -4.47 7.28 -14.34
CA LEU A 68 -4.70 8.72 -14.48
C LEU A 68 -5.22 9.06 -15.89
N GLN A 69 -4.64 8.46 -16.93
CA GLN A 69 -5.07 8.65 -18.32
C GLN A 69 -6.55 8.29 -18.54
N LYS A 70 -7.05 7.24 -17.85
CA LYS A 70 -8.46 6.82 -17.95
C LYS A 70 -9.42 7.71 -17.18
N SER A 71 -9.04 8.12 -15.97
CA SER A 71 -9.96 8.76 -15.03
C SER A 71 -9.96 10.29 -15.05
N PHE A 72 -8.98 10.91 -15.71
CA PHE A 72 -8.83 12.36 -15.75
C PHE A 72 -9.01 12.92 -17.18
N LEU A 73 -9.48 14.16 -17.23
CA LEU A 73 -9.59 14.96 -18.45
C LEU A 73 -8.32 15.81 -18.61
N VAL A 74 -8.17 16.49 -19.76
CA VAL A 74 -7.04 17.39 -20.02
C VAL A 74 -7.10 18.57 -19.05
N ASN A 75 -5.95 18.96 -18.48
CA ASN A 75 -5.76 20.01 -17.48
C ASN A 75 -6.45 19.77 -16.12
N ASP A 76 -6.87 18.54 -15.83
CA ASP A 76 -7.50 18.21 -14.56
C ASP A 76 -6.47 18.17 -13.40
N ASN A 77 -6.94 18.47 -12.19
CA ASN A 77 -6.11 18.54 -10.99
C ASN A 77 -6.04 17.17 -10.32
N VAL A 78 -4.82 16.66 -10.13
CA VAL A 78 -4.55 15.41 -9.43
C VAL A 78 -4.08 15.75 -8.01
N SER A 79 -4.97 15.60 -7.04
CA SER A 79 -4.67 15.73 -5.61
C SER A 79 -5.07 14.44 -4.86
N PRO A 80 -4.51 14.17 -3.67
CA PRO A 80 -4.89 12.98 -2.89
C PRO A 80 -6.37 12.88 -2.58
N ALA A 81 -7.05 14.01 -2.34
CA ALA A 81 -8.49 14.05 -2.09
C ALA A 81 -9.29 13.66 -3.35
N ILE A 82 -8.90 14.19 -4.52
CA ILE A 82 -9.58 13.90 -5.80
C ILE A 82 -9.37 12.43 -6.20
N LEU A 83 -8.20 11.87 -5.93
CA LEU A 83 -7.91 10.45 -6.18
C LEU A 83 -8.79 9.51 -5.35
N VAL A 84 -9.13 9.91 -4.12
CA VAL A 84 -10.08 9.16 -3.28
C VAL A 84 -11.51 9.31 -3.80
N GLN A 85 -11.92 10.52 -4.19
CA GLN A 85 -13.25 10.77 -4.76
C GLN A 85 -13.49 9.97 -6.05
N LYS A 86 -12.48 9.86 -6.92
CA LYS A 86 -12.54 9.05 -8.15
C LYS A 86 -12.37 7.55 -7.90
N GLY A 87 -12.23 7.09 -6.65
CA GLY A 87 -12.12 5.68 -6.29
C GLY A 87 -10.80 5.00 -6.70
N LEU A 88 -9.78 5.78 -7.09
CA LEU A 88 -8.48 5.25 -7.48
C LEU A 88 -7.63 4.87 -6.26
N VAL A 89 -7.90 5.48 -5.11
CA VAL A 89 -7.24 5.18 -3.84
C VAL A 89 -8.31 5.09 -2.75
N THR A 90 -8.23 4.05 -1.90
CA THR A 90 -9.11 3.91 -0.75
C THR A 90 -8.49 4.53 0.50
N THR A 91 -9.33 5.07 1.38
CA THR A 91 -8.88 5.55 2.69
C THR A 91 -8.44 4.37 3.54
N ARG A 92 -7.28 4.49 4.18
CA ARG A 92 -6.80 3.49 5.14
C ARG A 92 -7.09 3.99 6.54
N SER A 93 -7.92 3.27 7.29
CA SER A 93 -8.31 3.65 8.66
C SER A 93 -8.89 5.08 8.76
N GLY A 94 -9.72 5.46 7.78
CA GLY A 94 -10.39 6.77 7.75
C GLY A 94 -9.50 7.95 7.36
N ARG A 95 -8.23 7.73 6.97
CA ARG A 95 -7.30 8.77 6.52
C ARG A 95 -6.92 8.58 5.06
N VAL A 96 -6.66 9.70 4.38
CA VAL A 96 -6.06 9.68 3.03
C VAL A 96 -4.61 9.21 3.17
N PRO A 97 -4.22 8.10 2.54
CA PRO A 97 -2.84 7.61 2.61
C PRO A 97 -1.90 8.52 1.81
N ASP A 98 -0.60 8.47 2.11
CA ASP A 98 0.42 9.05 1.24
C ASP A 98 0.37 8.36 -0.13
N ILE A 99 0.42 9.15 -1.21
CA ILE A 99 0.27 8.62 -2.57
C ILE A 99 1.58 8.78 -3.34
N LYS A 100 1.98 7.72 -4.04
CA LYS A 100 3.10 7.70 -4.96
C LYS A 100 2.65 7.39 -6.39
N ILE A 101 2.95 8.29 -7.32
CA ILE A 101 2.66 8.14 -8.74
C ILE A 101 3.82 7.43 -9.45
N LEU A 102 3.51 6.33 -10.11
CA LEU A 102 4.44 5.44 -10.81
C LEU A 102 4.29 5.55 -12.32
N GLY A 103 5.40 5.37 -13.03
CA GLY A 103 5.54 5.70 -14.46
C GLY A 103 5.05 4.64 -15.44
N ASP A 104 4.15 3.75 -15.02
CA ASP A 104 3.66 2.66 -15.87
C ASP A 104 2.49 3.12 -16.76
N GLY A 105 2.59 2.85 -18.07
CA GLY A 105 1.70 3.34 -19.12
C GLY A 105 2.15 4.64 -19.82
N GLU A 106 1.35 5.07 -20.81
CA GLU A 106 1.53 6.30 -21.58
C GLU A 106 0.50 7.36 -21.16
N ILE A 107 0.86 8.63 -21.37
CA ILE A 107 0.03 9.77 -21.03
C ILE A 107 0.15 10.84 -22.11
N ASP A 108 -1.01 11.17 -22.68
CA ASP A 108 -1.15 12.21 -23.70
C ASP A 108 -1.82 13.46 -23.11
N LYS A 109 -2.44 13.33 -21.94
CA LYS A 109 -3.18 14.39 -21.27
C LYS A 109 -2.25 15.20 -20.37
N ALA A 110 -2.25 16.52 -20.54
CA ALA A 110 -1.64 17.43 -19.57
C ALA A 110 -2.40 17.34 -18.24
N LEU A 111 -1.72 17.02 -17.13
CA LEU A 111 -2.31 16.92 -15.79
C LEU A 111 -1.54 17.79 -14.80
N ASN A 112 -2.25 18.40 -13.86
CA ASN A 112 -1.66 19.19 -12.78
C ASN A 112 -1.58 18.34 -11.51
N VAL A 113 -0.39 17.81 -11.21
CA VAL A 113 -0.16 16.94 -10.06
C VAL A 113 0.28 17.75 -8.85
N SER A 114 -0.43 17.60 -7.73
CA SER A 114 -0.15 18.26 -6.46
C SER A 114 -0.23 17.31 -5.26
N GLY A 115 0.60 17.56 -4.24
CA GLY A 115 0.54 16.85 -2.96
C GLY A 115 0.85 15.34 -3.02
N CYS A 116 1.45 14.86 -4.11
CA CYS A 116 1.80 13.45 -4.32
C CYS A 116 3.31 13.26 -4.50
N GLN A 117 3.84 12.11 -4.09
CA GLN A 117 5.21 11.72 -4.44
C GLN A 117 5.23 11.21 -5.88
N VAL A 118 6.15 11.67 -6.71
CA VAL A 118 6.23 11.26 -8.13
C VAL A 118 7.55 10.56 -8.40
N SER A 119 7.50 9.39 -9.03
CA SER A 119 8.71 8.67 -9.46
C SER A 119 9.44 9.40 -10.60
N ALA A 120 10.75 9.20 -10.74
CA ALA A 120 11.54 9.88 -11.78
C ALA A 120 11.03 9.58 -13.19
N GLY A 121 10.64 8.32 -13.47
CA GLY A 121 10.05 7.93 -14.75
C GLY A 121 8.68 8.55 -14.99
N ALA A 122 7.85 8.66 -13.95
CA ALA A 122 6.54 9.30 -14.06
C ALA A 122 6.66 10.80 -14.35
N ARG A 123 7.59 11.49 -13.67
CA ARG A 123 7.82 12.92 -13.86
C ARG A 123 8.16 13.25 -15.31
N LYS A 124 9.11 12.52 -15.90
CA LYS A 124 9.51 12.70 -17.31
C LYS A 124 8.35 12.54 -18.28
N LYS A 125 7.44 11.58 -18.03
CA LYS A 125 6.27 11.34 -18.88
C LYS A 125 5.22 12.45 -18.73
N LEU A 126 4.97 12.90 -17.50
CA LEU A 126 4.05 13.99 -17.21
C LEU A 126 4.52 15.33 -17.80
N GLU A 127 5.81 15.65 -17.67
CA GLU A 127 6.43 16.85 -18.26
C GLU A 127 6.38 16.82 -19.79
N LYS A 128 6.62 15.65 -20.42
CA LYS A 128 6.47 15.47 -21.88
C LYS A 128 5.05 15.70 -22.36
N ALA A 129 4.05 15.32 -21.58
CA ALA A 129 2.63 15.57 -21.87
C ALA A 129 2.19 17.01 -21.56
N GLY A 130 3.11 17.90 -21.14
CA GLY A 130 2.79 19.29 -20.79
C GLY A 130 2.14 19.47 -19.41
N GLY A 131 2.18 18.45 -18.55
CA GLY A 131 1.65 18.51 -17.20
C GLY A 131 2.59 19.21 -16.20
N THR A 132 2.03 19.78 -15.15
CA THR A 132 2.80 20.42 -14.07
C THR A 132 2.89 19.49 -12.85
N VAL A 133 4.08 19.40 -12.24
CA VAL A 133 4.31 18.61 -11.03
C VAL A 133 4.74 19.53 -9.89
N THR A 134 3.82 19.79 -8.96
CA THR A 134 4.14 20.50 -7.72
C THR A 134 4.61 19.50 -6.67
N ALA A 135 5.88 19.59 -6.30
CA ALA A 135 6.46 18.75 -5.26
C ALA A 135 5.79 19.04 -3.91
N ILE A 136 5.64 17.99 -3.09
CA ILE A 136 5.14 18.13 -1.71
C ILE A 136 6.03 19.16 -0.98
N PRO A 137 5.47 20.20 -0.33
CA PRO A 137 6.26 21.05 0.55
C PRO A 137 6.76 20.18 1.69
N VAL A 138 8.06 19.91 1.70
CA VAL A 138 8.70 19.19 2.79
C VAL A 138 8.68 20.15 3.98
N MET A 139 7.77 19.93 4.93
CA MET A 139 7.92 20.49 6.27
C MET A 139 9.12 19.79 6.91
N GLU A 140 10.31 20.37 6.80
CA GLU A 140 11.44 19.94 7.61
C GLU A 140 11.09 20.21 9.08
N ILE A 141 10.88 19.14 9.85
CA ILE A 141 10.92 19.23 11.30
C ILE A 141 12.39 19.44 11.65
N ILE A 142 12.82 20.70 11.76
CA ILE A 142 14.11 21.03 12.36
C ILE A 142 14.05 20.53 13.81
N ARG A 143 14.73 19.42 14.10
CA ARG A 143 15.06 19.06 15.49
C ARG A 143 16.12 20.05 15.96
N LYS A 144 15.72 21.20 16.50
CA LYS A 144 16.64 22.08 17.22
C LYS A 144 17.02 21.41 18.54
N SER A 145 18.31 21.44 18.84
CA SER A 145 18.99 20.82 19.98
C SER A 145 18.78 21.54 21.32
N ASP A 146 17.84 22.48 21.44
CA ASP A 146 17.74 23.37 22.60
C ASP A 146 16.35 23.32 23.26
N PRO A 147 16.25 23.13 24.60
CA PRO A 147 14.99 22.82 25.28
C PRO A 147 14.09 24.03 25.60
N ASN A 148 14.45 25.27 25.24
CA ASN A 148 13.74 26.45 25.75
C ASN A 148 13.48 27.53 24.69
N ASN A 149 12.69 27.24 23.65
CA ASN A 149 11.93 28.27 22.93
C ASN A 149 10.78 27.66 22.11
N GLN A 150 9.62 28.31 22.14
CA GLN A 150 8.37 27.82 21.57
C GLN A 150 8.43 27.68 20.04
N LYS A 151 7.76 26.64 19.53
CA LYS A 151 7.74 26.22 18.11
C LYS A 151 7.13 27.31 17.22
N SER A 152 7.95 28.11 16.55
CA SER A 152 7.50 28.98 15.45
C SER A 152 7.62 28.25 14.11
N ILE A 153 6.50 28.08 13.41
CA ILE A 153 6.41 27.53 12.05
C ILE A 153 6.77 28.64 11.06
N LYS A 154 7.87 28.51 10.30
CA LYS A 154 8.17 29.40 9.17
C LYS A 154 8.10 28.60 7.86
N LEU A 155 7.30 29.10 6.91
CA LEU A 155 7.26 28.63 5.52
C LEU A 155 8.58 29.01 4.85
N VAL A 156 9.33 28.04 4.33
CA VAL A 156 10.51 28.29 3.50
C VAL A 156 10.27 27.66 2.13
N SER A 157 10.40 28.48 1.09
CA SER A 157 10.32 28.06 -0.31
C SER A 157 11.44 27.06 -0.65
N PRO A 158 11.20 26.07 -1.52
CA PRO A 158 12.21 25.08 -1.88
C PRO A 158 13.45 25.77 -2.48
N LYS A 159 14.65 25.46 -1.94
CA LYS A 159 15.92 25.95 -2.47
C LYS A 159 16.03 25.56 -3.95
N LYS A 160 16.17 26.55 -4.85
CA LYS A 160 16.55 26.33 -6.25
C LYS A 160 17.83 25.50 -6.27
N THR A 161 17.77 24.31 -6.86
CA THR A 161 18.98 23.58 -7.25
C THR A 161 19.65 24.41 -8.34
N VAL A 162 20.75 25.07 -8.00
CA VAL A 162 21.58 25.79 -8.97
C VAL A 162 22.28 24.73 -9.81
N GLU A 163 21.75 24.45 -11.01
CA GLU A 163 22.49 23.76 -12.06
C GLU A 163 23.67 24.66 -12.44
N LYS A 164 24.87 24.32 -11.94
CA LYS A 164 26.11 24.93 -12.43
C LYS A 164 26.32 24.43 -13.86
N SER A 165 26.02 25.27 -14.83
CA SER A 165 26.51 25.16 -16.21
C SER A 165 28.04 25.13 -16.18
N LYS A 166 28.64 23.96 -16.33
CA LYS A 166 30.05 23.85 -16.73
C LYS A 166 30.10 23.94 -18.25
N THR A 167 30.47 25.11 -18.74
CA THR A 167 31.02 25.32 -20.07
C THR A 167 32.47 24.84 -20.11
N LYS A 168 32.74 23.83 -20.94
CA LYS A 168 33.84 23.75 -21.91
C LYS A 168 33.65 22.49 -22.75
#